data_AF-A0A5C5BQX2-F1
#
_entry.id   AF-A0A5C5BQX2-F1
#
_cell.length_a   1.000
_cell.length_b   1.000
_cell.length_c   1.000
_cell.angle_alpha   90.00
_cell.angle_beta   90.00
_cell.angle_gamma   90.00
#
_symmetry.space_group_name_H-M   'P 1'
#
loop_
_entity.id
_entity.type
_entity.pdbx_description
1 polymer ?
#
loop_
_entity_poly.entity_id
_entity_poly.type
_entity_poly.pdbx_seq_one_letter_code
_entity_poly.pdbx_strand_id
1 'polypeptide(L)'
;AAMLFVGDCTHGNVGGGFLYTNKESISLGLVATISTAMDASNPYPAYQMLEDFKNHPAVAPIIRGAKLVEHSGHMVPEGGYGMVPKYVFD
;
A
#
# COMPACT_ATOMS: atom_id res chain seq x y z
N ALA A 1 -2.27 12.96 12.33
CA ALA A 1 -0.92 12.77 11.80
C ALA A 1 -0.93 11.79 10.61
N ALA A 2 0.03 11.95 9.69
CA ALA A 2 0.22 11.08 8.55
C ALA A 2 1.71 10.74 8.41
N MET A 3 2.01 9.47 8.15
CA MET A 3 3.36 8.97 7.87
C MET A 3 3.36 8.31 6.49
N LEU A 4 4.39 8.62 5.70
CA LEU A 4 4.63 8.03 4.40
C LEU A 4 5.95 7.27 4.46
N PHE A 5 5.97 6.09 3.84
CA PHE A 5 7.11 5.17 3.85
C PHE A 5 7.51 4.86 2.42
N VAL A 6 8.82 4.76 2.20
CA VAL A 6 9.42 4.39 0.92
C VAL A 6 10.54 3.39 1.19
N GLY A 7 10.75 2.44 0.27
CA GLY A 7 11.81 1.44 0.35
C GLY A 7 11.29 0.09 0.84
N ASP A 8 11.61 -0.27 2.08
CA ASP A 8 11.48 -1.64 2.58
C ASP A 8 10.04 -2.18 2.57
N CYS A 9 9.05 -1.29 2.73
CA CYS A 9 7.62 -1.64 2.68
C CYS A 9 7.16 -2.31 1.37
N THR A 10 7.91 -2.13 0.29
CA THR A 10 7.66 -2.74 -1.03
C THR A 10 8.83 -3.58 -1.52
N HIS A 11 9.77 -3.94 -0.64
CA HIS A 11 11.01 -4.66 -0.98
C HIS A 11 11.80 -3.98 -2.10
N GLY A 12 11.80 -2.64 -2.13
CA GLY A 12 12.49 -1.84 -3.15
C GLY A 12 11.75 -1.72 -4.49
N ASN A 13 10.59 -2.36 -4.65
CA ASN A 13 9.74 -2.15 -5.83
C ASN A 13 9.05 -0.78 -5.81
N VAL A 14 8.59 -0.35 -6.98
CA VAL A 14 7.83 0.89 -7.13
C VAL A 14 6.55 0.83 -6.29
N GLY A 15 6.41 1.80 -5.39
CA GLY A 15 5.30 1.88 -4.46
C GLY A 15 5.70 2.59 -3.15
N GLY A 16 4.92 2.39 -2.10
CA GLY A 16 5.17 2.98 -0.79
C GLY A 16 4.14 2.56 0.25
N GLY A 17 4.45 2.83 1.52
CA GLY A 17 3.57 2.58 2.65
C GLY A 17 2.94 3.86 3.17
N PHE A 18 1.79 3.73 3.84
CA PHE A 18 1.15 4.82 4.56
C PHE A 18 0.64 4.37 5.92
N LEU A 19 0.69 5.30 6.87
CA LEU A 19 0.03 5.18 8.17
C LEU A 19 -0.69 6.48 8.48
N TYR A 20 -2.02 6.41 8.56
CA TYR A 20 -2.89 7.53 8.87
C TYR A 20 -3.58 7.32 10.21
N THR A 21 -3.62 8.37 11.02
CA THR A 21 -4.35 8.38 12.29
C THR A 21 -5.74 8.95 12.05
N ASN A 22 -6.75 8.10 12.21
CA ASN A 22 -8.15 8.50 12.21
C ASN A 22 -8.56 8.97 13.62
N LYS A 23 -9.83 9.29 13.83
CA LYS A 23 -10.32 9.70 15.17
C LYS A 23 -10.19 8.59 16.22
N GLU A 24 -10.52 7.35 15.83
CA GLU A 24 -10.61 6.19 16.73
C GLU A 24 -9.87 4.95 16.19
N SER A 25 -9.17 5.09 15.07
CA SER A 25 -8.46 3.98 14.42
C SER A 25 -7.19 4.45 13.71
N ILE A 26 -6.42 3.49 13.22
CA ILE A 26 -5.26 3.73 12.36
C ILE A 26 -5.49 3.00 11.05
N SER A 27 -5.25 3.68 9.93
CA SER A 27 -5.19 3.06 8.62
C SER A 27 -3.73 2.83 8.25
N LEU A 28 -3.31 1.57 8.22
CA LEU A 28 -1.99 1.14 7.78
C LEU A 28 -2.17 0.40 6.45
N GLY A 29 -1.39 0.76 5.44
CA GLY A 29 -1.43 0.08 4.15
C GLY A 29 -0.20 0.37 3.31
N LEU A 30 -0.14 -0.29 2.16
CA LEU A 30 0.87 -0.05 1.14
C LEU A 30 0.23 0.03 -0.24
N VAL A 31 0.93 0.67 -1.15
CA VAL A 31 0.64 0.74 -2.57
C VAL A 31 1.82 0.10 -3.29
N ALA A 32 1.53 -0.80 -4.23
CA ALA A 32 2.54 -1.42 -5.08
C ALA A 32 2.05 -1.34 -6.53
N THR A 33 2.92 -0.88 -7.43
CA THR A 33 2.59 -0.81 -8.86
C THR A 33 2.40 -2.23 -9.39
N ILE A 34 1.29 -2.47 -10.09
CA ILE A 34 0.86 -3.80 -10.54
C ILE A 34 1.94 -4.50 -11.37
N SER A 35 2.55 -3.80 -12.33
CA SER A 35 3.54 -4.39 -13.24
C SER A 35 4.77 -4.92 -12.49
N THR A 36 5.22 -4.24 -11.44
CA THR A 36 6.32 -4.71 -10.60
C THR A 36 5.87 -5.77 -9.59
N ALA A 37 4.65 -5.64 -9.04
CA ALA A 37 4.12 -6.59 -8.07
C ALA A 37 3.82 -7.96 -8.69
N MET A 38 3.40 -7.97 -9.97
CA MET A 38 3.08 -9.18 -10.74
C MET A 38 4.28 -9.74 -11.53
N ASP A 39 5.44 -9.07 -11.50
CA ASP A 39 6.63 -9.58 -12.16
C ASP A 39 7.01 -10.94 -11.55
N ALA A 40 7.27 -11.95 -12.38
CA ALA A 40 7.60 -13.30 -11.91
C ALA A 40 8.91 -13.36 -11.10
N SER A 41 9.79 -12.36 -11.25
CA SER A 41 11.01 -12.21 -10.46
C SER A 41 10.77 -11.59 -9.08
N ASN A 42 9.60 -10.99 -8.82
CA ASN A 42 9.24 -10.50 -7.50
C ASN A 42 8.78 -11.67 -6.61
N PRO A 43 9.57 -12.07 -5.58
CA PRO A 43 9.21 -13.21 -4.74
C PRO A 43 8.17 -12.84 -3.67
N TYR A 44 7.79 -11.56 -3.55
CA TYR A 44 6.94 -11.05 -2.50
C TYR A 44 5.56 -10.67 -3.05
N PRO A 45 4.50 -11.47 -2.82
CA PRO A 45 3.15 -11.05 -3.16
C PRO A 45 2.70 -9.88 -2.25
N ALA A 46 1.76 -9.05 -2.73
CA ALA A 46 1.34 -7.83 -2.03
C ALA A 46 0.87 -8.05 -0.58
N TYR A 47 0.21 -9.18 -0.29
CA TYR A 47 -0.20 -9.52 1.08
C TYR A 47 1.02 -9.78 1.99
N GLN A 48 2.09 -10.39 1.46
CA GLN A 48 3.31 -10.64 2.23
C GLN A 48 4.05 -9.33 2.48
N MET A 49 4.12 -8.44 1.48
CA MET A 49 4.68 -7.09 1.66
C MET A 49 3.96 -6.35 2.81
N LEU A 50 2.63 -6.50 2.93
CA LEU A 50 1.85 -5.84 3.99
C LEU A 50 2.13 -6.44 5.37
N GLU A 51 2.26 -7.76 5.46
CA GLU A 51 2.64 -8.42 6.72
C GLU A 51 4.07 -8.06 7.13
N ASP A 52 5.02 -8.01 6.20
CA ASP A 52 6.39 -7.57 6.48
C ASP A 52 6.40 -6.11 6.96
N PHE A 53 5.63 -5.26 6.29
CA PHE A 53 5.52 -3.84 6.65
C PHE A 53 4.89 -3.63 8.03
N LYS A 54 3.89 -4.44 8.43
CA LYS A 54 3.34 -4.44 9.80
C LYS A 54 4.39 -4.79 10.85
N ASN A 55 5.31 -5.69 10.51
CA ASN A 55 6.40 -6.14 11.39
C ASN A 55 7.64 -5.23 11.36
N HIS A 56 7.69 -4.27 10.44
CA HIS A 56 8.82 -3.36 10.31
C HIS A 56 9.08 -2.59 11.63
N PRO A 57 10.34 -2.39 12.06
CA PRO A 57 10.67 -1.75 13.35
C PRO A 57 10.09 -0.34 13.55
N ALA A 58 9.85 0.40 12.46
CA ALA A 58 9.20 1.71 12.50
C ALA A 58 7.67 1.66 12.63
N VAL A 59 7.03 0.52 12.37
CA VAL A 59 5.57 0.34 12.34
C VAL A 59 5.07 -0.52 13.50
N ALA A 60 5.71 -1.66 13.74
CA ALA A 60 5.29 -2.63 14.76
C ALA A 60 5.07 -2.02 16.17
N PRO A 61 5.91 -1.07 16.65
CA PRO A 61 5.65 -0.41 17.93
C PRO A 61 4.37 0.43 17.95
N ILE A 62 3.99 1.03 16.81
CA ILE A 62 2.83 1.92 16.68
C ILE A 62 1.53 1.12 16.75
N ILE A 63 1.49 -0.05 16.10
CA ILE A 63 0.30 -0.91 16.04
C ILE A 63 0.26 -1.97 17.14
N ARG A 64 1.16 -1.90 18.13
CA ARG A 64 1.25 -2.89 19.21
C ARG A 64 -0.04 -2.93 20.03
N GLY A 65 -0.65 -4.11 20.12
CA GLY A 65 -1.91 -4.31 20.85
C GLY A 65 -3.15 -3.76 20.12
N ALA A 66 -2.99 -3.23 18.90
CA ALA A 66 -4.12 -2.87 18.06
C ALA A 66 -4.87 -4.13 17.62
N LYS A 67 -6.16 -3.96 17.34
CA LYS A 67 -7.03 -5.00 16.79
C LYS A 67 -7.28 -4.71 15.32
N LEU A 68 -7.13 -5.72 14.46
CA LEU A 68 -7.58 -5.64 13.07
C LEU A 68 -9.12 -5.55 13.04
N VAL A 69 -9.64 -4.46 12.50
CA VAL A 69 -11.09 -4.23 12.37
C VAL A 69 -11.58 -4.33 10.93
N GLU A 70 -10.71 -4.10 9.96
CA GLU A 70 -11.00 -4.18 8.53
C GLU A 70 -9.72 -4.53 7.76
N HIS A 71 -9.87 -5.31 6.68
CA HIS A 71 -8.82 -5.59 5.70
C HIS A 71 -9.41 -5.44 4.29
N SER A 72 -8.84 -4.55 3.49
CA SER A 72 -9.36 -4.20 2.16
C SER A 72 -8.22 -3.99 1.16
N GLY A 73 -8.58 -3.97 -0.12
CA GLY A 73 -7.67 -3.66 -1.22
C GLY A 73 -8.42 -2.90 -2.31
N HIS A 74 -7.72 -2.04 -3.04
CA HIS A 74 -8.28 -1.23 -4.10
C HIS A 74 -7.28 -1.02 -5.22
N MET A 75 -7.76 -0.92 -6.46
CA MET A 75 -6.94 -0.60 -7.61
C MET A 75 -6.94 0.91 -7.83
N VAL A 76 -5.76 1.52 -7.91
CA VAL A 76 -5.61 2.95 -8.21
C VAL A 76 -5.10 3.10 -9.63
N PRO A 77 -5.77 3.89 -10.51
CA PRO A 77 -5.25 4.18 -11.83
C PRO A 77 -3.96 5.02 -11.75
N GLU A 78 -2.84 4.46 -12.20
CA GLU A 78 -1.53 5.14 -12.24
C GLU A 78 -1.15 5.63 -13.65
N GLY A 79 -1.96 5.33 -14.67
CA GLY A 79 -1.67 5.66 -16.08
C GLY A 79 -1.78 7.15 -16.45
N GLY A 80 -2.21 7.99 -15.52
CA GLY A 80 -2.30 9.44 -15.69
C GLY A 80 -3.22 9.87 -16.84
N TYR A 81 -2.90 11.03 -17.44
CA TYR A 81 -3.74 11.65 -18.47
C TYR A 81 -3.92 10.77 -19.73
N GLY A 82 -2.91 9.98 -20.09
CA GLY A 82 -2.98 9.11 -21.27
C GLY A 82 -3.96 7.93 -21.16
N MET A 83 -4.40 7.60 -19.94
CA MET A 83 -5.37 6.52 -19.69
C MET A 83 -6.82 7.03 -19.65
N VAL A 84 -7.05 8.34 -19.72
CA VAL A 84 -8.39 8.92 -19.63
C VAL A 84 -9.20 8.55 -20.88
N PRO A 85 -10.32 7.82 -20.76
CA PRO A 85 -11.15 7.45 -21.90
C PRO A 85 -11.97 8.63 -22.43
N LYS A 86 -12.52 8.49 -23.64
CA LYS A 86 -13.54 9.42 -24.15
C LYS A 86 -14.78 9.30 -23.25
N TYR A 87 -15.18 10.39 -22.60
CA TYR A 87 -16.36 10.41 -21.72
C TYR A 87 -17.66 10.85 -22.41
N VAL A 88 -17.54 11.55 -23.53
CA VAL A 88 -18.69 12.08 -24.30
C VAL A 88 -18.82 11.30 -25.60
N PHE A 89 -20.00 10.78 -25.85
CA PHE A 89 -20.33 10.01 -27.05
C PHE A 89 -21.43 10.75 -27.84
N ASP A 90 -21.46 10.58 -29.16
CA ASP A 90 -22.47 11.15 -30.06
C ASP A 90 -23.73 10.25 -30.11
#